data_AF-A0ABD2Z939-F1
#
_entry.id   AF-A0ABD2Z939-F1
#
_cell.length_a   1.000
_cell.length_b   1.000
_cell.length_c   1.000
_cell.angle_alpha   90.00
_cell.angle_beta   90.00
_cell.angle_gamma   90.00
#
_symmetry.space_group_name_H-M   'P 1'
#
loop_
_entity.id
_entity.type
_entity.pdbx_description
1 polymer ?
#
loop_
_entity_poly.entity_id
_entity_poly.type
_entity_poly.pdbx_seq_one_letter_code
_entity_poly.pdbx_strand_id
1 'polypeptide(L)'
;MAIHPRFRRKKSSARVLAFAVSQKPKTLAEEGRRNRDQPPYQLVVYRKSMPKSKRNRAVTLSKTKKKGREHKENIVNSIREAVEKYDSVYVFTFENMRNLKFKEFRDQLKSSSRFFLGSNKVMQVALGRSVSDELKPGLHKISKLVRGDSGLCFTSLPKEEVQRLFNEYEEYDFARTGMLATEKVELKEGPLDQFTHEMEPFLRKQGMPVRLNKGVIELLSDYVVCDEGQLLSPESARILRLLGIKMATFRLHLTCRWSSEEFEVYREGLEDSDVESS
;
A
#
# COMPACT_ATOMS: atom_id res chain seq x y z
N MET A 1 44.82 54.69 12.81
CA MET A 1 44.27 55.99 13.25
C MET A 1 42.78 55.97 12.88
N ALA A 2 41.85 55.60 13.75
CA ALA A 2 41.19 56.42 14.81
C ALA A 2 40.80 57.82 14.28
N ILE A 3 39.57 58.34 14.40
CA ILE A 3 38.80 58.56 15.64
C ILE A 3 37.27 58.66 15.39
N HIS A 4 36.48 58.15 16.35
CA HIS A 4 35.05 58.34 16.65
C HIS A 4 34.70 59.78 17.12
N PRO A 5 33.40 60.16 17.25
CA PRO A 5 32.73 60.15 18.57
C PRO A 5 31.26 59.66 18.53
N ARG A 6 30.86 58.69 19.37
CA ARG A 6 30.18 58.82 20.69
C ARG A 6 28.83 59.58 20.70
N PHE A 7 27.74 58.85 21.00
CA PHE A 7 26.64 59.35 21.83
C PHE A 7 26.17 58.29 22.84
N ARG A 8 25.90 58.75 24.06
CA ARG A 8 25.83 57.99 25.32
C ARG A 8 24.39 57.97 25.85
N ARG A 9 24.04 56.84 26.48
CA ARG A 9 22.84 56.50 27.27
C ARG A 9 22.22 57.61 28.15
N LYS A 10 20.91 57.51 28.39
CA LYS A 10 20.31 57.61 29.75
C LYS A 10 18.99 56.81 29.85
N LYS A 11 18.82 56.16 31.01
CA LYS A 11 17.65 55.42 31.53
C LYS A 11 16.76 56.35 32.37
N SER A 12 15.45 56.11 32.38
CA SER A 12 14.42 56.48 33.40
C SER A 12 13.06 55.95 32.88
N SER A 13 11.99 55.58 33.60
CA SER A 13 11.60 55.45 35.02
C SER A 13 10.28 54.62 34.99
N ALA A 14 10.20 53.47 35.64
CA ALA A 14 9.38 53.18 36.85
C ALA A 14 8.00 53.88 37.00
N ARG A 15 6.94 53.06 37.03
CA ARG A 15 5.70 53.10 37.86
C ARG A 15 5.21 51.64 37.92
N VAL A 16 5.41 50.85 38.99
CA VAL A 16 4.84 50.90 40.34
C VAL A 16 3.31 51.01 40.34
N LEU A 17 2.64 49.86 40.47
CA LEU A 17 1.57 49.72 41.46
C LEU A 17 1.73 48.36 42.15
N ALA A 18 2.18 48.44 43.40
CA ALA A 18 2.21 47.34 44.34
C ALA A 18 0.81 47.17 44.93
N PHE A 19 0.40 45.93 45.19
CA PHE A 19 -0.25 45.60 46.45
C PHE A 19 0.14 44.17 46.83
N ALA A 20 1.13 44.10 47.71
CA ALA A 20 1.43 42.92 48.49
C ALA A 20 0.52 42.93 49.73
N VAL A 21 -0.13 41.81 50.02
CA VAL A 21 -0.46 41.45 51.39
C VAL A 21 0.09 40.05 51.64
N SER A 22 1.27 40.07 52.24
CA SER A 22 1.85 39.06 53.15
C SER A 22 0.77 38.59 54.13
N GLN A 23 0.64 37.32 54.50
CA GLN A 23 1.53 36.65 55.46
C GLN A 23 1.26 35.12 55.46
N LYS A 24 2.33 34.32 55.47
CA LYS A 24 2.33 32.96 56.07
C LYS A 24 2.78 33.09 57.55
N PRO A 25 2.95 31.99 58.31
CA PRO A 25 1.93 31.19 58.99
C PRO A 25 2.14 31.25 60.53
N LYS A 26 1.17 30.82 61.34
CA LYS A 26 1.43 30.49 62.75
C LYS A 26 0.85 29.12 63.07
N THR A 27 1.76 28.20 63.33
CA THR A 27 1.55 26.97 64.10
C THR A 27 1.22 27.32 65.55
N LEU A 28 0.22 26.67 66.13
CA LEU A 28 0.27 26.25 67.54
C LEU A 28 -0.69 25.08 67.75
N ALA A 29 -0.18 24.14 68.51
CA ALA A 29 -0.78 22.87 68.85
C ALA A 29 -1.88 23.05 69.91
N GLU A 30 -2.55 21.91 70.13
CA GLU A 30 -3.17 21.47 71.39
C GLU A 30 -4.66 21.75 71.66
N GLU A 31 -5.33 20.60 71.76
CA GLU A 31 -6.35 20.21 72.73
C GLU A 31 -7.79 20.71 72.61
N GLY A 32 -8.67 19.73 72.33
CA GLY A 32 -10.11 19.84 72.48
C GLY A 32 -10.81 18.53 72.17
N ARG A 33 -10.62 17.49 73.00
CA ARG A 33 -11.47 16.28 72.99
C ARG A 33 -12.94 16.66 73.20
N ARG A 34 -13.85 16.16 72.35
CA ARG A 34 -15.20 15.69 72.76
C ARG A 34 -15.91 14.89 71.64
N ASN A 35 -16.29 13.65 71.99
CA ASN A 35 -17.29 12.69 71.45
C ASN A 35 -17.94 12.94 70.07
N ARG A 36 -17.82 12.02 69.11
CA ARG A 36 -18.51 10.69 68.91
C ARG A 36 -19.94 10.79 68.35
N ASP A 37 -20.12 10.05 67.24
CA ASP A 37 -21.35 9.42 66.72
C ASP A 37 -22.23 10.19 65.71
N GLN A 38 -21.80 10.18 64.44
CA GLN A 38 -22.69 10.14 63.26
C GLN A 38 -22.00 9.37 62.12
N PRO A 39 -22.65 8.35 61.50
CA PRO A 39 -22.07 7.67 60.34
C PRO A 39 -22.17 8.60 59.11
N PRO A 40 -21.15 8.67 58.25
CA PRO A 40 -21.24 9.48 57.04
C PRO A 40 -22.21 8.83 56.05
N TYR A 41 -23.23 9.59 55.63
CA TYR A 41 -24.13 9.22 54.54
C TYR A 41 -23.32 8.80 53.32
N GLN A 42 -23.47 7.55 52.89
CA GLN A 42 -22.75 7.00 51.73
C GLN A 42 -23.43 7.48 50.45
N LEU A 43 -22.85 8.47 49.78
CA LEU A 43 -23.30 8.93 48.47
C LEU A 43 -23.04 7.81 47.44
N VAL A 44 -24.10 7.06 47.08
CA VAL A 44 -24.02 6.08 45.99
C VAL A 44 -23.94 6.84 44.66
N VAL A 45 -22.73 7.11 44.20
CA VAL A 45 -22.51 7.69 42.87
C VAL A 45 -22.79 6.59 41.83
N TYR A 46 -24.00 6.59 41.27
CA TYR A 46 -24.33 5.81 40.08
C TYR A 46 -23.45 6.32 38.91
N ARG A 47 -22.33 5.64 38.64
CA ARG A 47 -21.52 5.89 37.43
C ARG A 47 -22.31 5.41 36.22
N LYS A 48 -23.20 6.26 35.69
CA LYS A 48 -23.73 6.11 34.34
C LYS A 48 -22.54 6.13 33.39
N SER A 49 -22.19 5.00 32.79
CA SER A 49 -21.05 4.95 31.87
C SER A 49 -21.29 5.92 30.72
N MET A 50 -20.48 6.96 30.58
CA MET A 50 -20.56 7.84 29.41
C MET A 50 -20.27 7.02 28.15
N PRO A 51 -21.04 7.20 27.05
CA PRO A 51 -20.72 6.59 25.78
C PRO A 51 -19.28 6.94 25.40
N LYS A 52 -18.45 5.92 25.11
CA LYS A 52 -17.06 6.15 24.69
C LYS A 52 -17.07 7.16 23.54
N SER A 53 -16.26 8.21 23.64
CA SER A 53 -16.05 9.16 22.54
C SER A 53 -15.70 8.38 21.27
N LYS A 54 -16.62 8.36 20.31
CA LYS A 54 -16.41 7.73 19.00
C LYS A 54 -16.06 8.85 18.03
N ARG A 55 -14.91 8.75 17.37
CA ARG A 55 -14.55 9.63 16.26
C ARG A 55 -15.68 9.63 15.23
N ASN A 56 -16.10 10.82 14.80
CA ASN A 56 -17.07 10.95 13.73
C ASN A 56 -16.52 10.25 12.49
N ARG A 57 -17.22 9.21 12.01
CA ARG A 57 -16.85 8.49 10.80
C ARG A 57 -17.63 9.13 9.66
N ALA A 58 -16.92 9.81 8.77
CA ALA A 58 -17.51 10.31 7.53
C ALA A 58 -18.15 9.12 6.78
N VAL A 59 -19.48 9.15 6.61
CA VAL A 59 -20.22 8.12 5.90
C VAL A 59 -20.22 8.48 4.42
N THR A 60 -19.68 7.59 3.59
CA THR A 60 -19.63 7.79 2.13
C THR A 60 -20.99 7.49 1.50
N LEU A 61 -21.51 8.39 0.67
CA LEU A 61 -22.77 8.19 -0.08
C LEU A 61 -22.58 7.34 -1.37
N SER A 62 -21.48 6.59 -1.48
CA SER A 62 -21.19 5.78 -2.66
C SER A 62 -22.21 4.65 -2.83
N LYS A 63 -22.65 4.40 -4.06
CA LYS A 63 -23.55 3.28 -4.41
C LYS A 63 -22.90 1.90 -4.24
N THR A 64 -21.57 1.83 -4.16
CA THR A 64 -20.83 0.57 -4.04
C THR A 64 -20.99 -0.04 -2.65
N LYS A 65 -21.70 -1.17 -2.59
CA LYS A 65 -21.84 -1.96 -1.36
C LYS A 65 -20.60 -2.81 -1.12
N LYS A 66 -20.27 -3.05 0.15
CA LYS A 66 -19.19 -3.97 0.52
C LYS A 66 -19.56 -5.39 0.07
N LYS A 67 -18.59 -6.07 -0.53
CA LYS A 67 -18.74 -7.49 -0.91
C LYS A 67 -18.63 -8.35 0.36
N GLY A 68 -19.70 -9.10 0.64
CA GLY A 68 -19.82 -9.92 1.84
C GLY A 68 -19.40 -11.37 1.63
N ARG A 69 -19.90 -12.24 2.51
CA ARG A 69 -19.68 -13.69 2.47
C ARG A 69 -20.18 -14.33 1.16
N GLU A 70 -21.35 -13.92 0.69
CA GLU A 70 -21.96 -14.38 -0.57
C GLU A 70 -21.01 -14.24 -1.77
N HIS A 71 -20.27 -13.12 -1.87
CA HIS A 71 -19.31 -12.96 -2.96
C HIS A 71 -18.16 -13.96 -2.88
N LYS A 72 -17.72 -14.32 -1.67
CA LYS A 72 -16.67 -15.34 -1.48
C LYS A 72 -17.20 -16.72 -1.84
N GLU A 73 -18.43 -17.04 -1.47
CA GLU A 73 -19.09 -18.30 -1.84
C GLU A 73 -19.23 -18.41 -3.36
N ASN A 74 -19.61 -17.34 -4.05
CA ASN A 74 -19.68 -17.33 -5.51
C ASN A 74 -18.30 -17.57 -6.15
N ILE A 75 -17.21 -17.00 -5.59
CA ILE A 75 -15.85 -17.28 -6.06
C ILE A 75 -15.50 -18.76 -5.86
N VAL A 76 -15.83 -19.33 -4.70
CA VAL A 76 -15.59 -20.76 -4.42
C VAL A 76 -16.30 -21.61 -5.46
N ASN A 77 -17.62 -21.41 -5.63
CA ASN A 77 -18.42 -22.19 -6.58
C ASN A 77 -17.89 -22.07 -8.02
N SER A 78 -17.57 -20.86 -8.47
CA SER A 78 -16.99 -20.66 -9.82
C SER A 78 -15.62 -21.33 -9.99
N ILE A 79 -14.81 -21.44 -8.94
CA ILE A 79 -13.55 -22.20 -9.00
C ILE A 79 -13.84 -23.69 -9.12
N ARG A 80 -14.79 -24.23 -8.35
CA ARG A 80 -15.17 -25.65 -8.43
C ARG A 80 -15.70 -26.02 -9.82
N GLU A 81 -16.57 -25.20 -10.38
CA GLU A 81 -17.05 -25.34 -11.77
C GLU A 81 -15.89 -25.31 -12.79
N ALA A 82 -14.87 -24.48 -12.56
CA ALA A 82 -13.70 -24.43 -13.42
C ALA A 82 -12.80 -25.67 -13.30
N VAL A 83 -12.67 -26.25 -12.10
CA VAL A 83 -11.96 -27.53 -11.89
C VAL A 83 -12.60 -28.65 -12.69
N GLU A 84 -13.93 -28.67 -12.80
CA GLU A 84 -14.67 -29.67 -13.59
C GLU A 84 -14.55 -29.42 -15.09
N LYS A 85 -14.60 -28.15 -15.52
CA LYS A 85 -14.64 -27.76 -16.93
C LYS A 85 -13.30 -27.87 -17.67
N TYR A 86 -12.18 -27.59 -17.00
CA TYR A 86 -10.87 -27.48 -17.63
C TYR A 86 -9.95 -28.64 -17.25
N ASP A 87 -9.00 -28.94 -18.13
CA ASP A 87 -8.11 -30.10 -18.00
C ASP A 87 -6.91 -29.84 -17.06
N SER A 88 -6.54 -28.56 -16.92
CA SER A 88 -5.37 -28.17 -16.14
C SER A 88 -5.58 -26.88 -15.34
N VAL A 89 -4.85 -26.78 -14.23
CA VAL A 89 -4.84 -25.64 -13.32
C VAL A 89 -3.41 -25.19 -13.11
N TYR A 90 -3.17 -23.91 -13.30
CA TYR A 90 -1.89 -23.26 -13.05
C TYR A 90 -2.01 -22.28 -11.90
N VAL A 91 -1.00 -22.26 -11.04
CA VAL A 91 -0.75 -21.13 -10.14
C VAL A 91 0.24 -20.22 -10.81
N PHE A 92 -0.06 -18.93 -10.83
CA PHE A 92 0.87 -17.91 -11.28
C PHE A 92 1.02 -16.83 -10.22
N THR A 93 2.18 -16.20 -10.22
CA THR A 93 2.46 -14.95 -9.51
C THR A 93 2.63 -13.83 -10.52
N PHE A 94 2.67 -12.60 -10.04
CA PHE A 94 2.77 -11.43 -10.92
C PHE A 94 3.56 -10.32 -10.26
N GLU A 95 4.22 -9.51 -11.08
CA GLU A 95 5.01 -8.35 -10.65
C GLU A 95 4.42 -7.09 -11.27
N ASN A 96 4.33 -5.98 -10.53
CA ASN A 96 3.86 -4.69 -11.05
C ASN A 96 2.46 -4.70 -11.72
N MET A 97 1.56 -5.54 -11.23
CA MET A 97 0.20 -5.73 -11.74
C MET A 97 -0.56 -4.44 -12.03
N ARG A 98 -1.22 -4.41 -13.20
CA ARG A 98 -2.21 -3.40 -13.58
C ARG A 98 -3.51 -4.05 -14.02
N ASN A 99 -4.61 -3.60 -13.42
CA ASN A 99 -5.95 -4.14 -13.69
C ASN A 99 -6.33 -4.07 -15.18
N LEU A 100 -5.96 -2.98 -15.88
CA LEU A 100 -6.25 -2.83 -17.30
C LEU A 100 -5.48 -3.86 -18.14
N LYS A 101 -4.15 -3.91 -17.96
CA LYS A 101 -3.27 -4.83 -18.68
C LYS A 101 -3.65 -6.29 -18.47
N PHE A 102 -3.90 -6.66 -17.22
CA PHE A 102 -4.34 -8.03 -16.94
C PHE A 102 -5.75 -8.34 -17.47
N LYS A 103 -6.64 -7.34 -17.56
CA LYS A 103 -7.94 -7.52 -18.20
C LYS A 103 -7.77 -7.80 -19.69
N GLU A 104 -6.90 -7.07 -20.37
CA GLU A 104 -6.57 -7.30 -21.79
C GLU A 104 -6.04 -8.72 -22.01
N PHE A 105 -5.09 -9.17 -21.18
CA PHE A 105 -4.57 -10.54 -21.21
C PHE A 105 -5.67 -11.60 -20.98
N ARG A 106 -6.54 -11.39 -20.00
CA ARG A 106 -7.68 -12.28 -19.73
C ARG A 106 -8.67 -12.33 -20.88
N ASP A 107 -8.93 -11.20 -21.53
CA ASP A 107 -9.88 -11.09 -22.64
C ASP A 107 -9.35 -11.85 -23.88
N GLN A 108 -8.03 -11.84 -24.12
CA GLN A 108 -7.40 -12.64 -25.18
C GLN A 108 -7.58 -14.15 -24.98
N LEU A 109 -7.57 -14.63 -23.73
CA LEU A 109 -7.65 -16.05 -23.39
C LEU A 109 -9.05 -16.50 -22.94
N LYS A 110 -10.06 -15.65 -23.11
CA LYS A 110 -11.40 -15.86 -22.54
C LYS A 110 -12.13 -17.10 -23.09
N SER A 111 -11.82 -17.51 -24.32
CA SER A 111 -12.43 -18.67 -24.96
C SER A 111 -11.89 -20.01 -24.42
N SER A 112 -10.60 -20.05 -24.07
CA SER A 112 -9.89 -21.28 -23.70
C SER A 112 -9.56 -21.38 -22.21
N SER A 113 -9.55 -20.25 -21.49
CA SER A 113 -9.01 -20.15 -20.14
C SER A 113 -9.87 -19.30 -19.22
N ARG A 114 -9.79 -19.60 -17.91
CA ARG A 114 -10.47 -18.87 -16.85
C ARG A 114 -9.50 -18.53 -15.73
N PHE A 115 -9.44 -17.24 -15.40
CA PHE A 115 -8.53 -16.72 -14.39
C PHE A 115 -9.25 -16.30 -13.12
N PHE A 116 -8.67 -16.62 -11.97
CA PHE A 116 -9.15 -16.18 -10.67
C PHE A 116 -8.05 -15.42 -9.93
N LEU A 117 -8.44 -14.27 -9.38
CA LEU A 117 -7.66 -13.51 -8.42
C LEU A 117 -8.54 -13.22 -7.22
N GLY A 118 -7.99 -13.33 -6.02
CA GLY A 118 -8.74 -13.12 -4.81
C GLY A 118 -7.94 -13.46 -3.57
N SER A 119 -8.64 -13.68 -2.47
CA SER A 119 -7.99 -14.11 -1.24
C SER A 119 -7.43 -15.53 -1.42
N ASN A 120 -6.13 -15.70 -1.19
CA ASN A 120 -5.46 -17.01 -1.23
C ASN A 120 -6.21 -18.05 -0.39
N LYS A 121 -6.69 -17.67 0.80
CA LYS A 121 -7.45 -18.58 1.68
C LYS A 121 -8.76 -19.04 1.08
N VAL A 122 -9.43 -18.21 0.26
CA VAL A 122 -10.67 -18.58 -0.44
C VAL A 122 -10.35 -19.55 -1.58
N MET A 123 -9.31 -19.25 -2.37
CA MET A 123 -8.87 -20.14 -3.45
C MET A 123 -8.41 -21.50 -2.92
N GLN A 124 -7.67 -21.53 -1.80
CA GLN A 124 -7.26 -22.76 -1.12
C GLN A 124 -8.44 -23.62 -0.66
N VAL A 125 -9.50 -23.00 -0.13
CA VAL A 125 -10.72 -23.74 0.27
C VAL A 125 -11.47 -24.26 -0.94
N ALA A 126 -11.45 -23.53 -2.05
CA ALA A 126 -12.13 -23.97 -3.26
C ALA A 126 -11.47 -25.21 -3.89
N LEU A 127 -10.13 -25.27 -3.86
CA LEU A 127 -9.34 -26.41 -4.37
C LEU A 127 -9.33 -27.62 -3.41
N GLY A 128 -9.46 -27.36 -2.10
CA GLY A 128 -9.27 -28.34 -1.04
C GLY A 128 -7.90 -28.19 -0.36
N ARG A 129 -7.88 -28.26 0.97
CA ARG A 129 -6.65 -28.06 1.78
C ARG A 129 -5.96 -29.37 2.17
N SER A 130 -6.66 -30.48 2.07
CA SER A 130 -6.19 -31.83 2.41
C SER A 130 -6.72 -32.82 1.39
N VAL A 131 -6.16 -34.02 1.39
CA VAL A 131 -6.60 -35.15 0.55
C VAL A 131 -8.08 -35.49 0.77
N SER A 132 -8.60 -35.27 1.98
CA SER A 132 -10.01 -35.54 2.31
C SER A 132 -11.01 -34.52 1.76
N ASP A 133 -10.55 -33.31 1.41
CA ASP A 133 -11.39 -32.17 1.00
C ASP A 133 -11.09 -31.73 -0.44
N GLU A 134 -10.24 -32.48 -1.16
CA GLU A 134 -9.89 -32.15 -2.54
C GLU A 134 -11.00 -32.57 -3.51
N LEU A 135 -11.25 -31.71 -4.50
CA LEU A 135 -12.25 -31.98 -5.54
C LEU A 135 -11.80 -33.06 -6.52
N LYS A 136 -10.50 -33.08 -6.81
CA LYS A 136 -9.85 -34.06 -7.68
C LYS A 136 -8.54 -34.49 -7.03
N PRO A 137 -8.10 -35.75 -7.24
CA PRO A 137 -6.86 -36.25 -6.68
C PRO A 137 -5.66 -35.34 -6.95
N GLY A 138 -4.90 -35.00 -5.90
CA GLY A 138 -3.68 -34.18 -5.98
C GLY A 138 -3.89 -32.67 -6.04
N LEU A 139 -5.13 -32.17 -6.07
CA LEU A 139 -5.42 -30.74 -6.16
C LEU A 139 -5.03 -29.98 -4.88
N HIS A 140 -5.00 -30.67 -3.73
CA HIS A 140 -4.49 -30.13 -2.47
C HIS A 140 -3.02 -29.68 -2.56
N LYS A 141 -2.20 -30.27 -3.44
CA LYS A 141 -0.80 -29.88 -3.64
C LYS A 141 -0.68 -28.46 -4.19
N ILE A 142 -1.53 -28.11 -5.16
CA ILE A 142 -1.60 -26.74 -5.69
C ILE A 142 -1.98 -25.75 -4.59
N SER A 143 -2.96 -26.11 -3.75
CA SER A 143 -3.49 -25.19 -2.74
C SER A 143 -2.41 -24.73 -1.76
N LYS A 144 -1.45 -25.61 -1.41
CA LYS A 144 -0.28 -25.28 -0.58
C LYS A 144 0.60 -24.18 -1.20
N LEU A 145 0.67 -24.10 -2.53
CA LEU A 145 1.50 -23.14 -3.28
C LEU A 145 0.80 -21.81 -3.59
N VAL A 146 -0.51 -21.69 -3.34
CA VAL A 146 -1.25 -20.43 -3.48
C VAL A 146 -0.91 -19.48 -2.31
N ARG A 147 0.16 -18.70 -2.46
CA ARG A 147 0.68 -17.76 -1.45
C ARG A 147 1.07 -16.43 -2.09
N GLY A 148 1.19 -15.37 -1.26
CA GLY A 148 1.56 -14.03 -1.73
C GLY A 148 0.62 -13.47 -2.82
N ASP A 149 1.20 -12.72 -3.75
CA ASP A 149 0.51 -12.20 -4.93
C ASP A 149 0.38 -13.29 -5.99
N SER A 150 -0.65 -14.13 -5.84
CA SER A 150 -0.90 -15.28 -6.71
C SER A 150 -2.32 -15.31 -7.29
N GLY A 151 -2.47 -16.03 -8.39
CA GLY A 151 -3.73 -16.30 -9.05
C GLY A 151 -3.80 -17.72 -9.60
N LEU A 152 -5.01 -18.11 -10.00
CA LEU A 152 -5.26 -19.38 -10.65
C LEU A 152 -5.62 -19.15 -12.12
N CYS A 153 -5.07 -19.97 -13.01
CA CYS A 153 -5.45 -20.05 -14.41
C CYS A 153 -5.92 -21.48 -14.71
N PHE A 154 -7.19 -21.64 -15.03
CA PHE A 154 -7.78 -22.88 -15.50
C PHE A 154 -7.80 -22.85 -17.01
N THR A 155 -7.33 -23.89 -17.68
CA THR A 155 -7.21 -23.88 -19.14
C THR A 155 -7.22 -25.29 -19.73
N SER A 156 -7.70 -25.37 -20.97
CA SER A 156 -7.62 -26.55 -21.83
C SER A 156 -6.58 -26.38 -22.95
N LEU A 157 -5.73 -25.34 -22.86
CA LEU A 157 -4.61 -25.18 -23.78
C LEU A 157 -3.49 -26.19 -23.46
N PRO A 158 -2.71 -26.60 -24.49
CA PRO A 158 -1.51 -27.40 -24.29
C PRO A 158 -0.51 -26.73 -23.33
N LYS A 159 0.29 -27.52 -22.63
CA LYS A 159 1.26 -27.04 -21.64
C LYS A 159 2.25 -26.04 -22.22
N GLU A 160 2.80 -26.37 -23.39
CA GLU A 160 3.80 -25.57 -24.10
C GLU A 160 3.23 -24.22 -24.51
N GLU A 161 1.95 -24.19 -24.91
CA GLU A 161 1.22 -22.97 -25.27
C GLU A 161 1.07 -22.05 -24.06
N VAL A 162 0.65 -22.59 -22.92
CA VAL A 162 0.47 -21.81 -21.68
C VAL A 162 1.81 -21.23 -21.21
N GLN A 163 2.86 -22.05 -21.21
CA GLN A 163 4.20 -21.57 -20.83
C GLN A 163 4.68 -20.45 -21.75
N ARG A 164 4.51 -20.61 -23.07
CA ARG A 164 4.86 -19.56 -24.05
C ARG A 164 4.10 -18.27 -23.77
N LEU A 165 2.77 -18.35 -23.64
CA LEU A 165 1.91 -17.19 -23.39
C LEU A 165 2.29 -16.42 -22.13
N PHE A 166 2.64 -17.12 -21.03
CA PHE A 166 3.02 -16.46 -19.78
C PHE A 166 4.44 -15.88 -19.83
N ASN A 167 5.38 -16.57 -20.49
CA ASN A 167 6.77 -16.12 -20.58
C ASN A 167 6.95 -14.94 -21.55
N GLU A 168 6.18 -14.89 -22.64
CA GLU A 168 6.23 -13.82 -23.63
C GLU A 168 5.44 -12.57 -23.19
N TYR A 169 4.49 -12.72 -22.26
CA TYR A 169 3.66 -11.61 -21.86
C TYR A 169 4.41 -10.62 -20.96
N GLU A 170 4.71 -9.46 -21.54
CA GLU A 170 5.41 -8.38 -20.87
C GLU A 170 4.80 -7.03 -21.24
N GLU A 171 4.47 -6.21 -20.23
CA GLU A 171 3.87 -4.89 -20.44
C GLU A 171 4.58 -3.80 -19.63
N TYR A 172 5.06 -2.77 -20.32
CA TYR A 172 5.77 -1.65 -19.72
C TYR A 172 4.80 -0.57 -19.21
N ASP A 173 5.04 -0.12 -17.99
CA ASP A 173 4.25 0.91 -17.32
C ASP A 173 5.09 1.81 -16.41
N PHE A 174 4.47 2.87 -15.90
CA PHE A 174 5.10 3.82 -15.00
C PHE A 174 5.34 3.22 -13.63
N ALA A 175 6.56 3.41 -13.13
CA ALA A 175 6.93 3.02 -11.79
C ALA A 175 6.18 3.83 -10.73
N ARG A 176 6.01 3.20 -9.56
CA ARG A 176 5.33 3.77 -8.41
C ARG A 176 6.35 4.09 -7.32
N THR A 177 5.94 4.90 -6.37
CA THR A 177 6.71 5.15 -5.14
C THR A 177 7.12 3.85 -4.47
N GLY A 178 8.37 3.77 -4.04
CA GLY A 178 8.94 2.62 -3.37
C GLY A 178 9.36 1.48 -4.30
N MET A 179 9.25 1.65 -5.62
CA MET A 179 9.90 0.75 -6.57
C MET A 179 11.36 1.14 -6.77
N LEU A 180 12.21 0.16 -7.09
CA LEU A 180 13.59 0.43 -7.49
C LEU A 180 13.61 1.02 -8.90
N ALA A 181 14.39 2.08 -9.12
CA ALA A 181 14.63 2.61 -10.45
C ALA A 181 15.49 1.65 -11.26
N THR A 182 15.09 1.36 -12.50
CA THR A 182 15.80 0.45 -13.41
C THR A 182 16.97 1.10 -14.12
N GLU A 183 17.02 2.43 -14.14
CA GLU A 183 18.07 3.23 -14.76
C GLU A 183 18.17 4.59 -14.07
N LYS A 184 19.30 5.27 -14.26
CA LYS A 184 19.47 6.65 -13.81
C LYS A 184 18.77 7.60 -14.80
N VAL A 185 17.99 8.54 -14.28
CA VAL A 185 17.36 9.61 -15.07
C VAL A 185 17.84 10.96 -14.57
N GLU A 186 18.49 11.69 -15.46
CA GLU A 186 19.03 13.02 -15.22
C GLU A 186 18.57 13.98 -16.32
N LEU A 187 18.07 15.14 -15.91
CA LEU A 187 17.69 16.22 -16.81
C LEU A 187 18.78 17.28 -16.79
N LYS A 188 19.17 17.76 -17.98
CA LYS A 188 20.16 18.83 -18.12
C LYS A 188 19.52 20.21 -18.01
N GLU A 189 20.28 21.17 -17.49
CA GLU A 189 19.92 22.58 -17.48
C GLU A 189 19.46 23.04 -18.88
N GLY A 190 18.38 23.82 -18.92
CA GLY A 190 17.83 24.33 -20.18
C GLY A 190 16.31 24.26 -20.29
N PRO A 191 15.75 24.58 -21.47
CA PRO A 191 14.30 24.57 -21.71
C PRO A 191 13.72 23.15 -21.66
N LEU A 192 12.53 23.02 -21.05
CA LEU A 192 11.73 21.80 -20.96
C LEU A 192 10.48 21.93 -21.85
N ASP A 193 10.69 21.93 -23.17
CA ASP A 193 9.65 22.15 -24.18
C ASP A 193 8.55 21.08 -24.19
N GLN A 194 8.80 19.92 -23.57
CA GLN A 194 7.81 18.85 -23.41
C GLN A 194 6.68 19.19 -22.43
N PHE A 195 6.83 20.24 -21.62
CA PHE A 195 5.85 20.63 -20.62
C PHE A 195 5.13 21.93 -20.99
N THR A 196 3.83 21.99 -20.68
CA THR A 196 3.06 23.22 -20.85
C THR A 196 3.37 24.20 -19.72
N HIS A 197 3.32 25.51 -19.99
CA HIS A 197 3.62 26.56 -19.01
C HIS A 197 2.80 26.47 -17.70
N GLU A 198 1.58 25.91 -17.77
CA GLU A 198 0.71 25.68 -16.61
C GLU A 198 1.27 24.65 -15.61
N MET A 199 2.17 23.77 -16.07
CA MET A 199 2.79 22.73 -15.24
C MET A 199 3.89 23.26 -14.34
N GLU A 200 4.38 24.49 -14.56
CA GLU A 200 5.51 25.07 -13.82
C GLU A 200 5.31 25.02 -12.29
N PRO A 201 4.16 25.45 -11.73
CA PRO A 201 3.96 25.39 -10.29
C PRO A 201 3.92 23.94 -9.77
N PHE A 202 3.43 23.00 -10.59
CA PHE A 202 3.41 21.59 -10.24
C PHE A 202 4.82 20.99 -10.19
N LEU A 203 5.65 21.25 -11.20
CA LEU A 203 7.04 20.78 -11.30
C LEU A 203 7.89 21.34 -10.15
N ARG A 204 7.76 22.64 -9.85
CA ARG A 204 8.41 23.26 -8.68
C ARG A 204 8.00 22.58 -7.38
N LYS A 205 6.71 22.23 -7.23
CA LYS A 205 6.21 21.48 -6.06
C LYS A 205 6.74 20.05 -5.97
N GLN A 206 7.16 19.44 -7.08
CA GLN A 206 7.87 18.15 -7.07
C GLN A 206 9.34 18.30 -6.68
N GLY A 207 9.83 19.51 -6.44
CA GLY A 207 11.23 19.77 -6.10
C GLY A 207 12.15 20.01 -7.29
N MET A 208 11.61 20.13 -8.51
CA MET A 208 12.43 20.50 -9.66
C MET A 208 12.82 21.99 -9.60
N PRO A 209 14.10 22.35 -9.82
CA PRO A 209 14.55 23.74 -9.85
C PRO A 209 14.16 24.40 -11.19
N VAL A 210 12.89 24.77 -11.34
CA VAL A 210 12.35 25.34 -12.58
C VAL A 210 11.94 26.80 -12.44
N ARG A 211 11.93 27.50 -13.58
CA ARG A 211 11.40 28.87 -13.72
C ARG A 211 10.63 28.98 -15.04
N LEU A 212 9.64 29.87 -15.08
CA LEU A 212 9.00 30.28 -16.33
C LEU A 212 9.79 31.43 -16.97
N ASN A 213 10.24 31.26 -18.21
CA ASN A 213 10.90 32.29 -19.00
C ASN A 213 10.16 32.47 -20.34
N LYS A 214 9.52 33.62 -20.53
CA LYS A 214 8.74 33.96 -21.75
C LYS A 214 7.75 32.87 -22.19
N GLY A 215 7.12 32.18 -21.23
CA GLY A 215 6.15 31.11 -21.50
C GLY A 215 6.75 29.72 -21.69
N VAL A 216 8.07 29.57 -21.65
CA VAL A 216 8.77 28.27 -21.66
C VAL A 216 9.24 27.95 -20.24
N ILE A 217 9.10 26.69 -19.84
CA ILE A 217 9.63 26.22 -18.55
C ILE A 217 11.11 25.91 -18.76
N GLU A 218 11.98 26.52 -17.95
CA GLU A 218 13.42 26.29 -17.96
C GLU A 218 13.85 25.64 -16.65
N LEU A 219 14.67 24.60 -16.75
CA LEU A 219 15.39 24.00 -15.63
C LEU A 219 16.64 24.85 -15.34
N LEU A 220 16.81 25.28 -14.09
CA LEU A 220 17.86 26.21 -13.65
C LEU A 220 19.22 25.55 -13.41
N SER A 221 19.25 24.22 -13.27
CA SER A 221 20.46 23.44 -13.07
C SER A 221 20.18 21.97 -13.41
N ASP A 222 21.22 21.18 -13.70
CA ASP A 222 21.09 19.74 -13.82
C ASP A 222 20.33 19.14 -12.62
N TYR A 223 19.42 18.21 -12.89
CA TYR A 223 18.54 17.62 -11.89
C TYR A 223 18.46 16.10 -12.08
N VAL A 224 18.91 15.36 -11.07
CA VAL A 224 18.78 13.91 -11.02
C VAL A 224 17.40 13.56 -10.47
N VAL A 225 16.57 12.91 -11.30
CA VAL A 225 15.23 12.48 -10.91
C VAL A 225 15.30 11.21 -10.05
N CYS A 226 16.15 10.26 -10.45
CA CYS A 226 16.47 9.05 -9.72
C CYS A 226 17.79 8.43 -10.19
N ASP A 227 18.44 7.71 -9.29
CA ASP A 227 19.59 6.85 -9.60
C ASP A 227 19.16 5.38 -9.69
N GLU A 228 19.83 4.61 -10.55
CA GLU A 228 19.59 3.18 -10.71
C GLU A 228 19.72 2.44 -9.38
N GLY A 229 18.80 1.51 -9.11
CA GLY A 229 18.76 0.72 -7.90
C GLY A 229 18.28 1.45 -6.64
N GLN A 230 17.90 2.74 -6.73
CA GLN A 230 17.32 3.48 -5.61
C GLN A 230 15.79 3.42 -5.58
N LEU A 231 15.22 3.48 -4.38
CA LEU A 231 13.76 3.53 -4.19
C LEU A 231 13.21 4.88 -4.66
N LEU A 232 12.22 4.84 -5.55
CA LEU A 232 11.58 6.02 -6.09
C LEU A 232 10.76 6.75 -5.02
N SER A 233 11.05 8.04 -4.86
CA SER A 233 10.22 8.94 -4.07
C SER A 233 8.85 9.20 -4.75
N PRO A 234 7.83 9.70 -4.02
CA PRO A 234 6.58 10.15 -4.63
C PRO A 234 6.77 11.22 -5.71
N GLU A 235 7.71 12.12 -5.52
CA GLU A 235 8.07 13.20 -6.43
C GLU A 235 8.72 12.64 -7.70
N SER A 236 9.75 11.81 -7.57
CA SER A 236 10.46 11.17 -8.69
C SER A 236 9.50 10.33 -9.55
N ALA A 237 8.64 9.51 -8.94
CA ALA A 237 7.67 8.71 -9.69
C ALA A 237 6.66 9.56 -10.48
N ARG A 238 6.27 10.73 -9.96
CA ARG A 238 5.40 11.68 -10.68
C ARG A 238 6.15 12.32 -11.85
N ILE A 239 7.40 12.72 -11.66
CA ILE A 239 8.24 13.30 -12.71
C ILE A 239 8.48 12.29 -13.84
N LEU A 240 8.88 11.06 -13.52
CA LEU A 240 9.07 9.99 -14.51
C LEU A 240 7.82 9.75 -15.36
N ARG A 241 6.64 9.77 -14.73
CA ARG A 241 5.37 9.64 -15.44
C ARG A 241 5.11 10.81 -16.40
N LEU A 242 5.44 12.03 -16.00
CA LEU A 242 5.31 13.20 -16.86
C LEU A 242 6.30 13.17 -18.03
N LEU A 243 7.50 12.63 -17.81
CA LEU A 243 8.51 12.42 -18.84
C LEU A 243 8.19 11.25 -19.79
N GLY A 244 7.14 10.47 -19.51
CA GLY A 244 6.80 9.29 -20.32
C GLY A 244 7.72 8.08 -20.09
N ILE A 245 8.58 8.13 -19.07
CA ILE A 245 9.57 7.08 -18.78
C ILE A 245 8.92 5.95 -17.97
N LYS A 246 8.94 4.75 -18.54
CA LYS A 246 8.34 3.55 -17.96
C LYS A 246 9.44 2.66 -17.38
N MET A 247 9.37 2.41 -16.07
CA MET A 247 10.35 1.62 -15.31
C MET A 247 9.71 0.48 -14.52
N ALA A 248 8.42 0.21 -14.75
CA ALA A 248 7.73 -0.92 -14.16
C ALA A 248 7.34 -1.89 -15.26
N THR A 249 7.79 -3.12 -15.14
CA THR A 249 7.42 -4.19 -16.06
C THR A 249 6.40 -5.09 -15.40
N PHE A 250 5.21 -5.20 -15.99
CA PHE A 250 4.23 -6.19 -15.62
C PHE A 250 4.57 -7.52 -16.29
N ARG A 251 4.86 -8.53 -15.45
CA ARG A 251 5.14 -9.91 -15.87
C ARG A 251 4.28 -10.89 -15.07
N LEU A 252 3.97 -12.02 -15.69
CA LEU A 252 3.33 -13.15 -15.06
C LEU A 252 4.34 -14.30 -14.97
N HIS A 253 4.35 -15.02 -13.85
CA HIS A 253 5.26 -16.13 -13.63
C HIS A 253 4.50 -17.36 -13.20
N LEU A 254 4.64 -18.45 -13.96
CA LEU A 254 4.06 -19.74 -13.56
C LEU A 254 4.83 -20.29 -12.35
N THR A 255 4.08 -20.76 -11.36
CA THR A 255 4.63 -21.35 -10.14
C THR A 255 4.50 -22.87 -10.18
N CYS A 256 3.33 -23.37 -10.54
CA CYS A 256 3.06 -24.80 -10.68
C CYS A 256 1.90 -25.06 -11.63
N ARG A 257 1.79 -26.31 -12.07
CA ARG A 257 0.72 -26.87 -12.88
C ARG A 257 0.19 -28.14 -12.21
N TRP A 258 -1.10 -28.37 -12.31
CA TRP A 258 -1.64 -29.71 -12.17
C TRP A 258 -2.62 -30.04 -13.27
N SER A 259 -2.64 -31.32 -13.58
CA SER A 259 -3.60 -32.02 -14.43
C SER A 259 -4.06 -33.26 -13.67
N SER A 260 -5.05 -33.97 -14.20
CA SER A 260 -5.53 -35.23 -13.60
C SER A 260 -4.45 -36.30 -13.46
N GLU A 261 -3.35 -36.20 -14.22
CA GLU A 261 -2.28 -37.21 -14.28
C GLU A 261 -0.97 -36.74 -13.63
N GLU A 262 -0.73 -35.43 -13.60
CA GLU A 262 0.59 -34.87 -13.32
C GLU A 262 0.51 -33.61 -12.46
N PHE A 263 1.50 -33.44 -11.58
CA PHE A 263 1.74 -32.21 -10.83
C PHE A 263 3.19 -31.77 -11.05
N GLU A 264 3.38 -30.52 -11.43
CA GLU A 264 4.68 -29.97 -11.79
C GLU A 264 4.91 -28.61 -11.12
N VAL A 265 6.14 -28.34 -10.70
CA VAL A 265 6.56 -27.06 -10.11
C VAL A 265 7.56 -26.40 -11.04
N TYR A 266 7.37 -25.11 -11.32
CA TYR A 266 8.19 -24.33 -12.27
C TYR A 266 9.16 -23.36 -11.61
N ARG A 267 8.86 -22.86 -10.40
CA ARG A 267 9.79 -22.00 -9.64
C ARG A 267 10.44 -22.81 -8.52
N GLU A 268 11.73 -23.08 -8.66
CA GLU A 268 12.61 -23.61 -7.61
C GLU A 268 12.73 -22.59 -6.47
N GLY A 269 12.50 -23.04 -5.23
CA GLY A 269 12.46 -22.20 -4.02
C GLY A 269 11.24 -22.47 -3.13
N LEU A 270 10.27 -23.23 -3.61
CA LEU A 270 9.25 -23.92 -2.80
C LEU A 270 9.68 -25.39 -2.70
N GLU A 271 10.77 -25.66 -1.97
CA GLU A 271 11.26 -27.03 -1.77
C GLU A 271 10.15 -27.92 -1.20
N ASP A 272 10.14 -29.17 -1.67
CA ASP A 272 9.16 -30.23 -1.39
C ASP A 272 8.96 -30.59 0.09
N SER A 273 9.65 -29.93 1.03
CA SER A 273 9.53 -30.17 2.48
C SER A 273 8.16 -29.81 3.06
N ASP A 274 7.38 -28.95 2.40
CA ASP A 274 6.02 -28.56 2.83
C ASP A 274 4.92 -29.50 2.26
N VAL A 275 5.25 -30.34 1.27
CA VAL A 275 4.25 -31.17 0.59
C VAL A 275 4.04 -32.50 1.32
N GLU A 276 5.09 -33.08 1.92
CA GLU A 276 5.01 -34.37 2.63
C GLU A 276 4.65 -34.29 4.12
N SER A 277 4.70 -33.11 4.73
CA SER A 277 4.31 -32.96 6.15
C SER A 277 2.87 -32.48 6.29
N SER A 278 1.89 -33.40 6.26
CA SER A 278 0.59 -33.38 6.97
C SER A 278 -0.46 -34.22 6.23
#